data_AF-A0A8H9TWI0-F1
#
_entry.id   AF-A0A8H9TWI0-F1
#
_cell.length_a   1.000
_cell.length_b   1.000
_cell.length_c   1.000
_cell.angle_alpha   90.00
_cell.angle_beta   90.00
_cell.angle_gamma   90.00
#
_symmetry.space_group_name_H-M   'P 1'
#
loop_
_entity.id
_entity.type
_entity.pdbx_description
1 polymer ?
#
loop_
_entity_poly.entity_id
_entity_poly.type
_entity_poly.pdbx_seq_one_letter_code
_entity_poly.pdbx_strand_id
1 'polypeptide(L)'
;MTDFIDKLAANGVAFTLQDGRIIVEGDLRVGFTLEPEDPAIPCDYIPANLTVTNTLTILSGIHSIPAGLVARNLFISYSELESLPDNLTITGTLMANSSRLKYLPENLTVGRVLDIMCTDIAYLPDTLKVAGSMMLSNTRITTLPDNLHLEENLALEAMPLQALPKNLKVGHSLYLDAVALKRIPECISCPVINLVNPGNFENVASVTGIGGKPNRHVYALRTALGVRVCMYDLSVDPEIFGLLVRGIYDEPTAELLDKAAQQCIQRLEDMYASENAVRH
;
A
#
# COMPACT_ATOMS: atom_id res chain seq x y z
N MET A 1 23.43 -5.57 28.05
CA MET A 1 22.31 -6.45 28.38
C MET A 1 21.63 -6.01 29.67
N THR A 2 22.38 -5.85 30.78
CA THR A 2 21.84 -5.38 32.07
C THR A 2 21.15 -4.02 31.97
N ASP A 3 21.77 -3.02 31.33
CA ASP A 3 21.17 -1.67 31.20
C ASP A 3 19.76 -1.65 30.58
N PHE A 4 19.54 -2.37 29.47
CA PHE A 4 18.21 -2.41 28.84
C PHE A 4 17.17 -3.10 29.73
N ILE A 5 17.55 -4.21 30.37
CA ILE A 5 16.68 -4.94 31.30
C ILE A 5 16.31 -4.07 32.51
N ASP A 6 17.28 -3.32 33.05
CA ASP A 6 17.06 -2.41 34.17
C ASP A 6 16.08 -1.30 33.77
N LYS A 7 16.17 -0.78 32.53
CA LYS A 7 15.20 0.17 31.98
C LYS A 7 13.79 -0.45 31.82
N LEU A 8 13.67 -1.69 31.35
CA LEU A 8 12.38 -2.39 31.29
C LEU A 8 11.75 -2.50 32.68
N ALA A 9 12.52 -2.98 33.66
CA ALA A 9 12.05 -3.18 35.03
C ALA A 9 11.66 -1.85 35.71
N ALA A 10 12.46 -0.80 35.52
CA ALA A 10 12.18 0.53 36.08
C ALA A 10 10.88 1.16 35.52
N ASN A 11 10.48 0.78 34.31
CA ASN A 11 9.25 1.25 33.67
C ASN A 11 8.09 0.24 33.80
N GLY A 12 8.24 -0.80 34.63
CA GLY A 12 7.18 -1.78 34.89
C GLY A 12 6.82 -2.64 33.67
N VAL A 13 7.69 -2.72 32.66
CA VAL A 13 7.46 -3.58 31.49
C VAL A 13 7.74 -5.02 31.86
N ALA A 14 6.74 -5.88 31.67
CA ALA A 14 6.89 -7.31 31.87
C ALA A 14 7.75 -7.92 30.77
N PHE A 15 8.79 -8.67 31.18
CA PHE A 15 9.63 -9.41 30.26
C PHE A 15 10.04 -10.76 30.87
N THR A 16 10.43 -11.69 30.02
CA THR A 16 11.09 -12.94 30.42
C THR A 16 12.43 -13.09 29.71
N LEU A 17 13.29 -13.92 30.29
CA LEU A 17 14.56 -14.32 29.68
C LEU A 17 14.48 -15.78 29.30
N GLN A 18 14.55 -16.07 28.00
CA GLN A 18 14.51 -17.43 27.49
C GLN A 18 15.55 -17.60 26.39
N ASP A 19 16.38 -18.64 26.50
CA ASP A 19 17.40 -19.00 25.51
C ASP A 19 18.31 -17.82 25.10
N GLY A 20 18.65 -16.96 26.06
CA GLY A 20 19.47 -15.77 25.85
C GLY A 20 18.76 -14.61 25.16
N ARG A 21 17.43 -14.65 24.98
CA ARG A 21 16.61 -13.55 24.46
C ARG A 21 15.86 -12.82 25.56
N ILE A 22 15.63 -11.52 25.33
CA ILE A 22 14.74 -10.68 26.12
C ILE A 22 13.38 -10.74 25.42
N ILE A 23 12.37 -11.30 26.07
CA ILE A 23 11.02 -11.43 25.50
C ILE A 23 10.11 -10.45 26.24
N VAL A 24 9.65 -9.41 25.54
CA VAL A 24 8.61 -8.50 26.03
C VAL A 24 7.27 -9.00 25.53
N GLU A 25 6.36 -9.28 26.46
CA GLU A 25 5.00 -9.70 26.15
C GLU A 25 4.14 -8.47 25.82
N GLY A 26 3.51 -8.49 24.64
CA GLY A 26 2.69 -7.38 24.16
C GLY A 26 3.48 -6.31 23.41
N ASP A 27 3.15 -5.05 23.68
CA ASP A 27 3.71 -3.90 22.98
C ASP A 27 4.90 -3.31 23.74
N LEU A 28 5.88 -2.81 23.00
CA LEU A 28 7.03 -2.10 23.53
C LEU A 28 7.25 -0.82 22.73
N ARG A 29 7.40 0.31 23.43
CA ARG A 29 7.79 1.59 22.85
C ARG A 29 9.17 1.95 23.40
N VAL A 30 10.10 2.29 22.52
CA VAL A 30 11.49 2.66 22.87
C VAL A 30 11.92 3.90 22.12
N GLY A 31 12.86 4.65 22.69
CA GLY A 31 13.36 5.90 22.13
C GLY A 31 12.99 7.09 23.00
N PHE A 32 13.31 8.28 22.53
CA PHE A 32 12.98 9.52 23.21
C PHE A 32 11.72 10.16 22.63
N THR A 33 10.94 10.74 23.52
CA THR A 33 9.68 11.43 23.25
C THR A 33 9.66 12.75 24.03
N LEU A 34 8.96 13.74 23.49
CA LEU A 34 8.71 15.01 24.17
C LEU A 34 7.41 14.99 24.99
N GLU A 35 6.61 13.94 24.84
CA GLU A 35 5.33 13.75 25.53
C GLU A 35 5.58 13.09 26.90
N PRO A 36 5.43 13.81 28.03
CA PRO A 36 5.76 13.28 29.35
C PRO A 36 4.95 12.04 29.76
N GLU A 37 3.77 11.86 29.18
CA GLU A 37 2.85 10.76 29.41
C GLU A 37 3.07 9.54 28.49
N ASP A 38 3.92 9.65 27.47
CA ASP A 38 4.19 8.52 26.57
C ASP A 38 4.98 7.45 27.33
N PRO A 39 4.49 6.19 27.40
CA PRO A 39 5.13 5.11 28.15
C PRO A 39 6.40 4.56 27.47
N ALA A 40 7.01 5.33 26.55
CA ALA A 40 8.22 4.94 25.86
C ALA A 40 9.39 4.78 26.82
N ILE A 41 10.10 3.67 26.69
CA ILE A 41 11.30 3.42 27.47
C ILE A 41 12.46 4.20 26.86
N PRO A 42 13.07 5.13 27.62
CA PRO A 42 14.12 5.99 27.11
C PRO A 42 15.40 5.17 26.87
N CYS A 43 15.74 4.98 25.60
CA CYS A 43 17.01 4.40 25.17
C CYS A 43 17.34 4.82 23.73
N ASP A 44 18.62 4.72 23.39
CA ASP A 44 19.20 5.07 22.09
C ASP A 44 19.64 3.84 21.27
N TYR A 45 19.35 2.64 21.77
CA TYR A 45 19.68 1.37 21.11
C TYR A 45 18.60 0.30 21.31
N ILE A 46 18.65 -0.71 20.45
CA ILE A 46 17.86 -1.94 20.57
C ILE A 46 18.83 -3.11 20.73
N PRO A 47 18.65 -3.99 21.73
CA PRO A 47 19.52 -5.15 21.88
C PRO A 47 19.19 -6.23 20.83
N ALA A 48 20.22 -6.87 20.28
CA ALA A 48 20.09 -7.84 19.17
C ALA A 48 19.25 -9.09 19.50
N ASN A 49 19.10 -9.39 20.79
CA ASN A 49 18.35 -10.53 21.30
C ASN A 49 16.93 -10.17 21.76
N LEU A 50 16.38 -9.03 21.31
CA LEU A 50 15.03 -8.59 21.66
C LEU A 50 13.97 -9.31 20.84
N THR A 51 12.96 -9.84 21.54
CA THR A 51 11.68 -10.28 20.97
C THR A 51 10.56 -9.45 21.59
N VAL A 52 9.69 -8.91 20.75
CA VAL A 52 8.44 -8.25 21.17
C VAL A 52 7.28 -9.03 20.57
N THR A 53 6.40 -9.60 21.40
CA THR A 53 5.40 -10.56 20.91
C THR A 53 4.27 -9.90 20.12
N ASN A 54 4.08 -8.58 20.28
CA ASN A 54 3.19 -7.78 19.44
C ASN A 54 3.94 -6.61 18.75
N THR A 55 3.74 -5.37 19.17
CA THR A 55 4.22 -4.19 18.44
C THR A 55 5.47 -3.59 19.07
N LEU A 56 6.55 -3.45 18.30
CA LEU A 56 7.67 -2.60 18.66
C LEU A 56 7.51 -1.23 17.98
N THR A 57 7.38 -0.17 18.77
CA THR A 57 7.45 1.21 18.27
C THR A 57 8.81 1.81 18.60
N ILE A 58 9.48 2.37 17.59
CA ILE A 58 10.78 3.03 17.71
C ILE A 58 10.58 4.52 17.47
N LEU A 59 10.90 5.32 18.48
CA LEU A 59 10.84 6.77 18.46
C LEU A 59 12.22 7.38 18.15
N SER A 60 12.43 8.64 18.53
CA SER A 60 13.67 9.37 18.23
C SER A 60 14.89 8.84 19.00
N GLY A 61 16.09 9.08 18.47
CA GLY A 61 17.37 8.72 19.10
C GLY A 61 17.83 7.28 18.92
N ILE A 62 17.07 6.45 18.20
CA ILE A 62 17.51 5.11 17.77
C ILE A 62 17.88 5.18 16.29
N HIS A 63 19.14 4.89 15.98
CA HIS A 63 19.69 5.03 14.62
C HIS A 63 19.97 3.70 13.91
N SER A 64 19.76 2.56 14.58
CA SER A 64 19.89 1.25 13.95
C SER A 64 19.01 0.21 14.63
N ILE A 65 18.56 -0.78 13.84
CA ILE A 65 17.90 -1.98 14.34
C ILE A 65 18.88 -3.15 14.14
N PRO A 66 19.19 -3.93 15.19
CA PRO A 66 20.09 -5.06 15.06
C PRO A 66 19.45 -6.20 14.26
N ALA A 67 20.30 -7.00 13.60
CA ALA A 67 19.87 -8.28 13.05
C ALA A 67 19.33 -9.20 14.15
N GLY A 68 18.34 -10.02 13.81
CA GLY A 68 17.72 -10.96 14.75
C GLY A 68 16.64 -10.36 15.65
N LEU A 69 16.26 -9.09 15.44
CA LEU A 69 15.02 -8.54 16.00
C LEU A 69 13.82 -9.40 15.58
N VAL A 70 12.96 -9.73 16.54
CA VAL A 70 11.69 -10.41 16.27
C VAL A 70 10.56 -9.54 16.81
N ALA A 71 9.66 -9.13 15.93
CA ALA A 71 8.44 -8.40 16.29
C ALA A 71 7.29 -8.78 15.35
N ARG A 72 6.06 -8.79 15.85
CA ARG A 72 4.88 -8.97 15.00
C ARG A 72 4.62 -7.71 14.19
N ASN A 73 4.60 -6.55 14.84
CA ASN A 73 4.50 -5.26 14.16
C ASN A 73 5.72 -4.41 14.49
N LEU A 74 6.15 -3.59 13.53
CA LEU A 74 7.25 -2.66 13.70
C LEU A 74 6.82 -1.28 13.21
N PHE A 75 6.73 -0.32 14.13
CA PHE A 75 6.33 1.05 13.84
C PHE A 75 7.54 1.97 14.04
N ILE A 76 8.00 2.53 12.93
CA ILE A 76 9.19 3.40 12.84
C ILE A 76 8.87 4.69 12.08
N SER A 77 7.59 5.05 12.01
CA SER A 77 7.14 6.28 11.38
C SER A 77 7.87 7.48 11.97
N TYR A 78 8.30 8.43 11.14
CA TYR A 78 9.08 9.61 11.55
C TYR A 78 10.43 9.31 12.22
N SER A 79 10.91 8.06 12.18
CA SER A 79 12.22 7.70 12.75
C SER A 79 13.38 8.23 11.91
N GLU A 80 14.54 8.33 12.56
CA GLU A 80 15.81 8.73 11.95
C GLU A 80 16.56 7.54 11.33
N LEU A 81 15.93 6.35 11.31
CA LEU A 81 16.49 5.14 10.72
C LEU A 81 16.66 5.34 9.21
N GLU A 82 17.89 5.14 8.73
CA GLU A 82 18.18 5.19 7.30
C GLU A 82 18.12 3.80 6.62
N SER A 83 18.15 2.73 7.41
CA SER A 83 18.14 1.35 6.95
C SER A 83 17.47 0.40 7.95
N LEU A 84 17.07 -0.77 7.46
CA LEU A 84 16.60 -1.92 8.23
C LEU A 84 17.60 -3.08 8.04
N PRO A 85 17.69 -4.03 9.00
CA PRO A 85 18.57 -5.18 8.85
C PRO A 85 18.09 -6.13 7.75
N ASP A 86 19.05 -6.77 7.07
CA ASP A 86 18.76 -7.81 6.08
C ASP A 86 17.99 -8.99 6.68
N ASN A 87 17.12 -9.61 5.87
CA ASN A 87 16.29 -10.75 6.25
C ASN A 87 15.31 -10.44 7.40
N LEU A 88 14.96 -9.16 7.62
CA LEU A 88 13.95 -8.78 8.59
C LEU A 88 12.60 -9.40 8.22
N THR A 89 11.98 -10.06 9.20
CA THR A 89 10.64 -10.64 9.07
C THR A 89 9.70 -9.98 10.07
N ILE A 90 8.67 -9.30 9.56
CA ILE A 90 7.58 -8.70 10.32
C ILE A 90 6.31 -9.47 9.98
N THR A 91 5.80 -10.30 10.89
CA THR A 91 4.65 -11.18 10.59
C THR A 91 3.32 -10.44 10.50
N GLY A 92 3.27 -9.21 10.98
CA GLY A 92 2.15 -8.27 10.91
C GLY A 92 2.50 -7.08 10.04
N THR A 93 2.42 -5.88 10.62
CA THR A 93 2.52 -4.61 9.90
C THR A 93 3.87 -3.92 10.13
N LEU A 94 4.47 -3.43 9.04
CA LEU A 94 5.59 -2.49 9.06
C LEU A 94 5.07 -1.09 8.68
N MET A 95 5.01 -0.19 9.65
CA MET A 95 4.75 1.24 9.41
C MET A 95 6.07 1.99 9.44
N ALA A 96 6.51 2.45 8.28
CA ALA A 96 7.75 3.21 8.10
C ALA A 96 7.52 4.53 7.35
N ASN A 97 6.27 5.00 7.31
CA ASN A 97 5.91 6.26 6.68
C ASN A 97 6.64 7.45 7.30
N SER A 98 7.05 8.40 6.45
CA SER A 98 7.79 9.61 6.85
C SER A 98 9.11 9.32 7.59
N SER A 99 9.64 8.11 7.51
CA SER A 99 10.96 7.77 8.06
C SER A 99 12.08 8.23 7.11
N ARG A 100 13.32 8.22 7.60
CA ARG A 100 14.51 8.52 6.79
C ARG A 100 15.04 7.33 5.99
N LEU A 101 14.26 6.25 5.86
CA LEU A 101 14.69 5.08 5.10
C LEU A 101 15.02 5.45 3.65
N LYS A 102 16.19 5.02 3.19
CA LYS A 102 16.67 5.25 1.82
C LYS A 102 16.38 4.05 0.90
N TYR A 103 16.25 2.87 1.48
CA TYR A 103 15.99 1.60 0.79
C TYR A 103 15.30 0.61 1.74
N LEU A 104 14.64 -0.39 1.16
CA LEU A 104 14.24 -1.60 1.88
C LEU A 104 15.36 -2.64 1.76
N PRO A 105 15.62 -3.45 2.80
CA PRO A 105 16.65 -4.47 2.74
C PRO A 105 16.21 -5.66 1.88
N GLU A 106 17.18 -6.42 1.38
CA GLU A 106 16.91 -7.68 0.70
C GLU A 106 16.25 -8.68 1.65
N ASN A 107 15.38 -9.52 1.09
CA ASN A 107 14.60 -10.55 1.78
C ASN A 107 13.69 -10.00 2.91
N LEU A 108 13.29 -8.73 2.86
CA LEU A 108 12.25 -8.19 3.75
C LEU A 108 10.94 -8.96 3.53
N THR A 109 10.39 -9.50 4.62
CA THR A 109 9.07 -10.15 4.62
C THR A 109 8.11 -9.43 5.55
N VAL A 110 6.94 -9.03 5.03
CA VAL A 110 5.86 -8.35 5.78
C VAL A 110 4.55 -9.13 5.60
N GLY A 111 3.99 -9.62 6.71
CA GLY A 111 2.83 -10.52 6.67
C GLY A 111 1.48 -9.83 6.51
N ARG A 112 1.37 -8.52 6.77
CA ARG A 112 0.12 -7.77 6.60
C ARG A 112 0.32 -6.51 5.78
N VAL A 113 0.70 -5.40 6.40
CA VAL A 113 0.75 -4.09 5.72
C VAL A 113 2.17 -3.57 5.70
N LEU A 114 2.65 -3.16 4.52
CA LEU A 114 3.83 -2.33 4.37
C LEU A 114 3.42 -0.91 4.00
N ASP A 115 3.70 0.03 4.89
CA ASP A 115 3.50 1.45 4.67
C ASP A 115 4.87 2.16 4.65
N ILE A 116 5.24 2.68 3.48
CA ILE A 116 6.47 3.45 3.26
C ILE A 116 6.19 4.81 2.63
N MET A 117 4.98 5.36 2.86
CA MET A 117 4.61 6.67 2.35
C MET A 117 5.58 7.75 2.81
N CYS A 118 5.81 8.77 1.98
CA CYS A 118 6.67 9.92 2.29
C CYS A 118 8.12 9.53 2.66
N THR A 119 8.67 8.50 2.01
CA THR A 119 10.08 8.09 2.16
C THR A 119 10.87 8.42 0.89
N ASP A 120 12.20 8.49 1.01
CA ASP A 120 13.10 8.73 -0.13
C ASP A 120 13.41 7.45 -0.94
N ILE A 121 12.71 6.34 -0.64
CA ILE A 121 12.90 5.06 -1.30
C ILE A 121 12.61 5.20 -2.80
N ALA A 122 13.57 4.74 -3.62
CA ALA A 122 13.54 4.87 -5.08
C ALA A 122 13.28 3.54 -5.82
N TYR A 123 13.41 2.41 -5.15
CA TYR A 123 13.13 1.09 -5.71
C TYR A 123 12.72 0.12 -4.60
N LEU A 124 12.00 -0.93 -4.99
CA LEU A 124 11.69 -2.08 -4.12
C LEU A 124 12.58 -3.25 -4.55
N PRO A 125 13.16 -4.02 -3.62
CA PRO A 125 13.97 -5.18 -3.98
C PRO A 125 13.09 -6.29 -4.57
N ASP A 126 13.60 -7.04 -5.56
CA ASP A 126 12.87 -8.16 -6.19
C ASP A 126 12.56 -9.31 -5.21
N THR A 127 13.29 -9.34 -4.09
CA THR A 127 13.13 -10.32 -3.01
C THR A 127 12.07 -9.91 -1.98
N LEU A 128 11.50 -8.70 -2.09
CA LEU A 128 10.46 -8.20 -1.18
C LEU A 128 9.24 -9.12 -1.19
N LYS A 129 8.77 -9.51 0.00
CA LYS A 129 7.53 -10.26 0.17
C LYS A 129 6.58 -9.49 1.07
N VAL A 130 5.44 -9.09 0.52
CA VAL A 130 4.33 -8.53 1.29
C VAL A 130 3.10 -9.38 1.02
N ALA A 131 2.49 -9.95 2.06
CA ALA A 131 1.32 -10.82 1.86
C ALA A 131 0.03 -10.01 1.70
N GLY A 132 -0.23 -9.03 2.59
CA GLY A 132 -1.47 -8.25 2.59
C GLY A 132 -1.42 -7.04 1.66
N SER A 133 -1.28 -5.85 2.25
CA SER A 133 -1.43 -4.56 1.56
C SER A 133 -0.13 -3.75 1.50
N MET A 134 0.00 -2.91 0.47
CA MET A 134 1.09 -1.93 0.34
C MET A 134 0.55 -0.51 0.14
N MET A 135 1.13 0.45 0.86
CA MET A 135 0.83 1.88 0.75
C MET A 135 2.10 2.62 0.31
N LEU A 136 2.10 3.07 -0.95
CA LEU A 136 3.20 3.78 -1.59
C LEU A 136 2.71 5.15 -2.04
N SER A 137 2.96 6.19 -1.24
CA SER A 137 2.59 7.57 -1.54
C SER A 137 3.80 8.47 -1.41
N ASN A 138 4.00 9.44 -2.31
CA ASN A 138 5.10 10.40 -2.23
C ASN A 138 6.48 9.73 -2.08
N THR A 139 6.73 8.66 -2.84
CA THR A 139 8.04 7.99 -2.94
C THR A 139 8.72 8.32 -4.25
N ARG A 140 10.00 7.94 -4.41
CA ARG A 140 10.76 8.13 -5.66
C ARG A 140 10.70 6.91 -6.59
N ILE A 141 9.84 5.94 -6.27
CA ILE A 141 9.71 4.67 -6.99
C ILE A 141 9.14 4.91 -8.41
N THR A 142 9.86 4.45 -9.42
CA THR A 142 9.47 4.58 -10.84
C THR A 142 8.95 3.27 -11.45
N THR A 143 9.24 2.13 -10.83
CA THR A 143 8.82 0.78 -11.25
C THR A 143 8.54 -0.10 -10.04
N LEU A 144 7.67 -1.10 -10.18
CA LEU A 144 7.41 -2.12 -9.18
C LEU A 144 8.01 -3.47 -9.63
N PRO A 145 8.33 -4.40 -8.70
CA PRO A 145 8.83 -5.72 -9.05
C PRO A 145 7.85 -6.51 -9.93
N ASP A 146 8.37 -7.21 -10.94
CA ASP A 146 7.56 -7.97 -11.90
C ASP A 146 6.76 -9.12 -11.25
N ASN A 147 7.26 -9.64 -10.13
CA ASN A 147 6.69 -10.71 -9.33
C ASN A 147 5.73 -10.22 -8.22
N LEU A 148 5.39 -8.93 -8.19
CA LEU A 148 4.55 -8.37 -7.13
C LEU A 148 3.15 -9.00 -7.14
N HIS A 149 2.82 -9.67 -6.04
CA HIS A 149 1.52 -10.23 -5.74
C HIS A 149 1.10 -9.84 -4.33
N LEU A 150 -0.11 -9.33 -4.18
CA LEU A 150 -0.71 -8.93 -2.91
C LEU A 150 -2.07 -9.62 -2.74
N GLU A 151 -2.35 -10.13 -1.54
CA GLU A 151 -3.63 -10.75 -1.21
C GLU A 151 -4.72 -9.70 -0.94
N GLU A 152 -4.34 -8.48 -0.56
CA GLU A 152 -5.26 -7.40 -0.23
C GLU A 152 -5.12 -6.22 -1.19
N ASN A 153 -4.62 -5.06 -0.73
CA ASN A 153 -4.72 -3.78 -1.45
C ASN A 153 -3.35 -3.23 -1.89
N LEU A 154 -3.35 -2.49 -2.98
CA LEU A 154 -2.23 -1.68 -3.42
C LEU A 154 -2.68 -0.23 -3.60
N ALA A 155 -2.11 0.69 -2.82
CA ALA A 155 -2.33 2.12 -2.97
C ALA A 155 -1.07 2.79 -3.49
N LEU A 156 -1.18 3.43 -4.67
CA LEU A 156 -0.10 4.16 -5.33
C LEU A 156 -0.55 5.60 -5.55
N GLU A 157 0.14 6.55 -4.91
CA GLU A 157 -0.24 7.96 -4.92
C GLU A 157 0.98 8.88 -5.10
N ALA A 158 0.82 9.94 -5.89
CA ALA A 158 1.79 11.05 -5.97
C ALA A 158 3.24 10.60 -6.16
N MET A 159 3.46 9.65 -7.07
CA MET A 159 4.76 9.03 -7.32
C MET A 159 5.10 8.99 -8.82
N PRO A 160 6.39 9.04 -9.21
CA PRO A 160 6.81 9.10 -10.60
C PRO A 160 6.75 7.73 -11.30
N LEU A 161 5.78 6.88 -10.93
CA LEU A 161 5.62 5.52 -11.44
C LEU A 161 5.33 5.56 -12.94
N GLN A 162 6.18 4.89 -13.72
CA GLN A 162 6.13 4.93 -15.20
C GLN A 162 5.41 3.73 -15.80
N ALA A 163 5.42 2.59 -15.11
CA ALA A 163 4.72 1.38 -15.53
C ALA A 163 4.28 0.54 -14.34
N LEU A 164 3.16 -0.18 -14.52
CA LEU A 164 2.76 -1.29 -13.65
C LEU A 164 3.30 -2.61 -14.21
N PRO A 165 3.62 -3.61 -13.36
CA PRO A 165 3.94 -4.95 -13.80
C PRO A 165 2.81 -5.52 -14.67
N LYS A 166 3.16 -6.14 -15.80
CA LYS A 166 2.15 -6.65 -16.76
C LYS A 166 1.17 -7.63 -16.12
N ASN A 167 1.67 -8.49 -15.22
CA ASN A 167 0.91 -9.55 -14.56
C ASN A 167 0.64 -9.22 -13.09
N LEU A 168 0.55 -7.92 -12.73
CA LEU A 168 0.24 -7.50 -11.38
C LEU A 168 -1.06 -8.16 -10.88
N LYS A 169 -1.00 -8.77 -9.70
CA LYS A 169 -2.12 -9.44 -9.04
C LYS A 169 -2.37 -8.83 -7.68
N VAL A 170 -3.54 -8.22 -7.50
CA VAL A 170 -3.97 -7.60 -6.25
C VAL A 170 -5.31 -8.21 -5.86
N GLY A 171 -5.37 -8.89 -4.73
CA GLY A 171 -6.50 -9.73 -4.34
C GLY A 171 -7.77 -8.97 -3.99
N HIS A 172 -7.69 -7.67 -3.69
CA HIS A 172 -8.84 -6.84 -3.37
C HIS A 172 -8.90 -5.56 -4.21
N SER A 173 -8.14 -4.52 -3.84
CA SER A 173 -8.28 -3.18 -4.45
C SER A 173 -6.95 -2.59 -4.90
N LEU A 174 -6.94 -2.05 -6.12
CA LEU A 174 -5.88 -1.20 -6.65
C LEU A 174 -6.37 0.25 -6.66
N TYR A 175 -5.68 1.12 -5.92
CA TYR A 175 -5.92 2.55 -5.91
C TYR A 175 -4.77 3.30 -6.60
N LEU A 176 -5.12 4.14 -7.58
CA LEU A 176 -4.17 4.95 -8.34
C LEU A 176 -4.59 6.42 -8.32
N ASP A 177 -3.70 7.27 -7.80
CA ASP A 177 -3.86 8.72 -7.86
C ASP A 177 -2.53 9.44 -8.15
N ALA A 178 -2.59 10.52 -8.92
CA ALA A 178 -1.44 11.38 -9.21
C ALA A 178 -0.15 10.62 -9.61
N VAL A 179 -0.29 9.53 -10.37
CA VAL A 179 0.84 8.74 -10.92
C VAL A 179 1.18 9.17 -12.34
N ALA A 180 2.43 8.98 -12.75
CA ALA A 180 2.91 9.30 -14.11
C ALA A 180 2.58 8.21 -15.16
N LEU A 181 1.69 7.27 -14.83
CA LEU A 181 1.25 6.20 -15.71
C LEU A 181 0.37 6.74 -16.85
N LYS A 182 0.62 6.23 -18.07
CA LYS A 182 -0.22 6.54 -19.24
C LYS A 182 -1.23 5.46 -19.58
N ARG A 183 -0.94 4.20 -19.25
CA ARG A 183 -1.79 3.05 -19.58
C ARG A 183 -1.86 2.08 -18.41
N ILE A 184 -3.00 1.42 -18.27
CA ILE A 184 -3.21 0.30 -17.34
C ILE A 184 -2.99 -1.03 -18.09
N PRO A 185 -2.18 -1.98 -17.58
CA PRO A 185 -2.02 -3.28 -18.23
C PRO A 185 -3.33 -4.06 -18.31
N GLU A 186 -3.68 -4.54 -19.50
CA GLU A 186 -4.90 -5.33 -19.70
C GLU A 186 -4.85 -6.71 -19.02
N CYS A 187 -3.66 -7.21 -18.68
CA CYS A 187 -3.48 -8.48 -17.96
C CYS A 187 -3.54 -8.33 -16.43
N ILE A 188 -3.85 -7.13 -15.91
CA ILE A 188 -3.96 -6.92 -14.47
C ILE A 188 -5.15 -7.73 -13.91
N SER A 189 -4.91 -8.42 -12.79
CA SER A 189 -5.95 -9.14 -12.06
C SER A 189 -6.20 -8.42 -10.74
N CYS A 190 -7.32 -7.72 -10.67
CA CYS A 190 -7.75 -7.01 -9.47
C CYS A 190 -9.28 -6.87 -9.46
N PRO A 191 -9.97 -7.29 -8.38
CA PRO A 191 -11.42 -7.16 -8.28
C PRO A 191 -11.93 -5.72 -8.32
N VAL A 192 -11.23 -4.79 -7.66
CA VAL A 192 -11.61 -3.38 -7.58
C VAL A 192 -10.45 -2.51 -8.07
N ILE A 193 -10.67 -1.75 -9.13
CA ILE A 193 -9.71 -0.75 -9.62
C ILE A 193 -10.33 0.61 -9.40
N ASN A 194 -9.67 1.43 -8.59
CA ASN A 194 -10.06 2.79 -8.26
C ASN A 194 -9.04 3.78 -8.86
N LEU A 195 -9.44 4.45 -9.94
CA LEU A 195 -8.69 5.53 -10.58
C LEU A 195 -9.31 6.86 -10.16
N VAL A 196 -8.56 7.69 -9.43
CA VAL A 196 -9.03 9.02 -9.04
C VAL A 196 -9.21 9.92 -10.26
N ASN A 197 -8.26 9.84 -11.20
CA ASN A 197 -8.23 10.64 -12.41
C ASN A 197 -8.23 9.74 -13.65
N PRO A 198 -9.35 9.04 -13.96
CA PRO A 198 -9.39 8.01 -15.02
C PRO A 198 -9.14 8.58 -16.42
N GLY A 199 -9.38 9.88 -16.64
CA GLY A 199 -9.11 10.55 -17.91
C GLY A 199 -7.63 10.72 -18.26
N ASN A 200 -6.72 10.46 -17.31
CA ASN A 200 -5.27 10.54 -17.56
C ASN A 200 -4.71 9.30 -18.27
N PHE A 201 -5.52 8.23 -18.41
CA PHE A 201 -5.08 6.97 -18.99
C PHE A 201 -5.58 6.82 -20.43
N GLU A 202 -4.66 6.59 -21.35
CA GLU A 202 -4.93 6.50 -22.79
C GLU A 202 -5.85 5.33 -23.15
N ASN A 203 -5.88 4.27 -22.34
CA ASN A 203 -6.69 3.07 -22.56
C ASN A 203 -7.89 2.94 -21.60
N VAL A 204 -8.34 4.06 -21.03
CA VAL A 204 -9.51 4.13 -20.15
C VAL A 204 -10.50 5.13 -20.72
N ALA A 205 -11.73 4.68 -20.98
CA ALA A 205 -12.82 5.56 -21.36
C ALA A 205 -13.51 6.08 -20.09
N SER A 206 -13.70 7.39 -19.97
CA SER A 206 -14.33 7.97 -18.77
C SER A 206 -15.33 9.10 -19.07
N VAL A 207 -16.25 9.28 -18.13
CA VAL A 207 -17.18 10.41 -18.04
C VAL A 207 -17.08 10.96 -16.62
N THR A 208 -16.89 12.27 -16.52
CA THR A 208 -16.63 12.99 -15.26
C THR A 208 -17.72 14.03 -14.97
N GLY A 209 -17.81 14.52 -13.74
CA GLY A 209 -18.73 15.61 -13.40
C GLY A 209 -20.21 15.20 -13.36
N ILE A 210 -20.52 13.92 -13.18
CA ILE A 210 -21.88 13.39 -13.42
C ILE A 210 -22.89 13.95 -12.41
N GLY A 211 -23.97 14.55 -12.91
CA GLY A 211 -25.00 15.18 -12.07
C GLY A 211 -24.50 16.43 -11.34
N GLY A 212 -23.53 17.15 -11.93
CA GLY A 212 -22.97 18.39 -11.35
C GLY A 212 -21.99 18.15 -10.20
N LYS A 213 -21.62 16.91 -9.90
CA LYS A 213 -20.64 16.58 -8.87
C LYS A 213 -19.26 16.39 -9.51
N PRO A 214 -18.27 17.25 -9.21
CA PRO A 214 -16.97 17.23 -9.90
C PRO A 214 -16.25 15.89 -9.70
N ASN A 215 -16.33 15.30 -8.51
CA ASN A 215 -15.63 14.06 -8.13
C ASN A 215 -16.45 12.79 -8.41
N ARG A 216 -17.49 12.87 -9.24
CA ARG A 216 -18.29 11.71 -9.65
C ARG A 216 -17.90 11.30 -11.05
N HIS A 217 -17.24 10.16 -11.16
CA HIS A 217 -16.73 9.62 -12.40
C HIS A 217 -17.21 8.18 -12.61
N VAL A 218 -17.56 7.87 -13.84
CA VAL A 218 -17.73 6.50 -14.32
C VAL A 218 -16.68 6.27 -15.40
N TYR A 219 -16.06 5.10 -15.41
CA TYR A 219 -15.07 4.75 -16.41
C TYR A 219 -15.09 3.27 -16.75
N ALA A 220 -14.58 2.94 -17.93
CA ALA A 220 -14.47 1.58 -18.42
C ALA A 220 -13.04 1.30 -18.91
N LEU A 221 -12.57 0.09 -18.63
CA LEU A 221 -11.24 -0.40 -19.02
C LEU A 221 -11.25 -1.92 -19.22
N ARG A 222 -10.22 -2.45 -19.90
CA ARG A 222 -9.98 -3.89 -20.01
C ARG A 222 -9.02 -4.36 -18.92
N THR A 223 -9.32 -5.50 -18.33
CA THR A 223 -8.49 -6.20 -17.34
C THR A 223 -8.47 -7.70 -17.65
N ALA A 224 -7.74 -8.49 -16.86
CA ALA A 224 -7.76 -9.94 -16.97
C ALA A 224 -9.15 -10.54 -16.68
N LEU A 225 -10.05 -9.77 -16.07
CA LEU A 225 -11.43 -10.14 -15.77
C LEU A 225 -12.41 -9.73 -16.90
N GLY A 226 -11.92 -9.17 -18.00
CA GLY A 226 -12.74 -8.67 -19.11
C GLY A 226 -12.89 -7.15 -19.08
N VAL A 227 -13.95 -6.64 -19.72
CA VAL A 227 -14.30 -5.21 -19.65
C VAL A 227 -14.93 -4.95 -18.29
N ARG A 228 -14.44 -3.93 -17.58
CA ARG A 228 -14.99 -3.52 -16.28
C ARG A 228 -15.53 -2.10 -16.38
N VAL A 229 -16.67 -1.87 -15.75
CA VAL A 229 -17.22 -0.53 -15.48
C VAL A 229 -17.00 -0.20 -14.02
N CYS A 230 -16.39 0.95 -13.77
CA CYS A 230 -15.93 1.34 -12.44
C CYS A 230 -16.51 2.70 -12.01
N MET A 231 -16.73 2.82 -10.69
CA MET A 231 -17.16 4.05 -10.02
C MET A 231 -16.90 3.92 -8.52
N TYR A 232 -16.07 4.80 -7.94
CA TYR A 232 -15.59 4.65 -6.55
C TYR A 232 -15.02 3.24 -6.32
N ASP A 233 -15.56 2.50 -5.36
CA ASP A 233 -15.16 1.13 -5.02
C ASP A 233 -15.92 0.05 -5.81
N LEU A 234 -16.74 0.46 -6.79
CA LEU A 234 -17.37 -0.47 -7.73
C LEU A 234 -16.44 -0.72 -8.90
N SER A 235 -16.23 -1.99 -9.23
CA SER A 235 -15.68 -2.45 -10.51
C SER A 235 -16.41 -3.72 -10.91
N VAL A 236 -17.29 -3.63 -11.89
CA VAL A 236 -18.26 -4.69 -12.22
C VAL A 236 -18.37 -4.93 -13.72
N ASP A 237 -18.99 -6.04 -14.09
CA ASP A 237 -19.31 -6.30 -15.50
C ASP A 237 -20.33 -5.28 -16.02
N PRO A 238 -20.26 -4.91 -17.33
CA PRO A 238 -21.16 -3.95 -17.96
C PRO A 238 -22.64 -4.20 -17.67
N GLU A 239 -23.07 -5.46 -17.70
CA GLU A 239 -24.47 -5.88 -17.54
C GLU A 239 -24.99 -5.67 -16.11
N ILE A 240 -24.09 -5.60 -15.13
CA ILE A 240 -24.43 -5.51 -13.70
C ILE A 240 -24.48 -4.04 -13.25
N PHE A 241 -23.67 -3.16 -13.84
CA PHE A 241 -23.49 -1.78 -13.38
C PHE A 241 -24.83 -1.03 -13.24
N GLY A 242 -25.66 -1.07 -14.29
CA GLY A 242 -26.96 -0.39 -14.31
C GLY A 242 -27.92 -0.90 -13.23
N LEU A 243 -27.87 -2.18 -12.86
CA LEU A 243 -28.70 -2.74 -11.78
C LEU A 243 -28.23 -2.24 -10.42
N LEU A 244 -26.91 -2.18 -10.19
CA LEU A 244 -26.33 -1.73 -8.92
C LEU A 244 -26.61 -0.26 -8.66
N VAL A 245 -26.39 0.62 -9.64
CA VAL A 245 -26.59 2.06 -9.42
C VAL A 245 -28.05 2.41 -9.16
N ARG A 246 -29.02 1.69 -9.75
CA ARG A 246 -30.46 1.83 -9.44
C ARG A 246 -30.82 1.38 -8.02
N GLY A 247 -30.05 0.46 -7.44
CA GLY A 247 -30.21 0.03 -6.04
C GLY A 247 -29.58 0.98 -5.02
N ILE A 248 -28.66 1.85 -5.46
CA ILE A 248 -27.87 2.73 -4.58
C ILE A 248 -28.34 4.20 -4.67
N TYR A 249 -28.77 4.65 -5.84
CA TYR A 249 -29.09 6.05 -6.13
C TYR A 249 -30.56 6.23 -6.51
N ASP A 250 -31.08 7.46 -6.37
CA ASP A 250 -32.38 7.85 -6.92
C ASP A 250 -32.43 7.67 -8.45
N GLU A 251 -33.64 7.49 -8.98
CA GLU A 251 -33.86 7.18 -10.41
C GLU A 251 -33.19 8.19 -11.36
N PRO A 252 -33.34 9.53 -11.20
CA PRO A 252 -32.64 10.49 -12.06
C PRO A 252 -31.11 10.36 -12.02
N THR A 253 -30.53 10.16 -10.82
CA THR A 253 -29.09 9.96 -10.68
C THR A 253 -28.63 8.64 -11.28
N ALA A 254 -29.38 7.56 -11.06
CA ALA A 254 -29.07 6.24 -11.60
C ALA A 254 -29.10 6.24 -13.14
N GLU A 255 -30.08 6.90 -13.77
CA GLU A 255 -30.14 7.06 -15.23
C GLU A 255 -28.92 7.80 -15.79
N LEU A 256 -28.48 8.87 -15.12
CA LEU A 256 -27.27 9.60 -15.52
C LEU A 256 -26.01 8.73 -15.44
N LEU A 257 -25.90 7.91 -14.39
CA LEU A 257 -24.78 7.00 -14.19
C LEU A 257 -24.78 5.85 -15.21
N ASP A 258 -25.92 5.23 -15.45
CA ASP A 258 -26.07 4.12 -16.42
C ASP A 258 -25.78 4.61 -17.85
N LYS A 259 -26.28 5.80 -18.21
CA LYS A 259 -25.96 6.43 -19.49
C LYS A 259 -24.46 6.74 -19.63
N ALA A 260 -23.82 7.21 -18.56
CA ALA A 260 -22.37 7.46 -18.55
C ALA A 260 -21.57 6.16 -18.73
N ALA A 261 -22.00 5.06 -18.11
CA ALA A 261 -21.39 3.74 -18.28
C ALA A 261 -21.48 3.25 -19.72
N GLN A 262 -22.66 3.31 -20.34
CA GLN A 262 -22.86 2.92 -21.75
C GLN A 262 -21.97 3.73 -22.70
N GLN A 263 -21.82 5.03 -22.45
CA GLN A 263 -20.89 5.87 -23.22
C GLN A 263 -19.43 5.44 -23.04
N CYS A 264 -19.01 5.09 -21.83
CA CYS A 264 -17.66 4.61 -21.58
C CYS A 264 -17.39 3.28 -22.29
N ILE A 265 -18.34 2.34 -22.26
CA ILE A 265 -18.22 1.04 -22.93
C ILE A 265 -18.06 1.22 -24.44
N GLN A 266 -18.94 1.99 -25.08
CA GLN A 266 -18.87 2.23 -26.53
C GLN A 266 -17.54 2.88 -26.93
N ARG A 267 -17.11 3.92 -26.20
CA ARG A 267 -15.82 4.58 -26.47
C ARG A 267 -14.65 3.61 -26.33
N LEU A 268 -14.68 2.75 -25.32
CA LEU A 268 -13.66 1.73 -25.13
C LEU A 268 -13.61 0.77 -26.31
N GLU A 269 -14.75 0.29 -26.80
CA GLU A 269 -14.83 -0.58 -27.98
C GLU A 269 -14.27 0.10 -29.24
N ASP A 270 -14.64 1.35 -29.49
CA ASP A 270 -14.16 2.14 -30.62
C ASP A 270 -12.62 2.30 -30.60
N MET A 271 -12.05 2.53 -29.40
CA MET A 271 -10.59 2.60 -29.21
C MET A 271 -9.91 1.32 -29.68
N TYR A 272 -10.39 0.14 -29.26
CA TYR A 272 -9.79 -1.14 -29.65
C TYR A 272 -10.05 -1.52 -31.11
N ALA A 273 -11.20 -1.15 -31.66
CA ALA A 273 -11.47 -1.33 -33.09
C ALA A 273 -10.46 -0.55 -33.94
N SER A 274 -10.15 0.69 -33.54
CA SER A 274 -9.16 1.53 -34.23
C SER A 274 -7.73 1.00 -34.11
N GLU A 275 -7.31 0.53 -32.93
CA GLU A 275 -5.97 -0.05 -32.73
C GLU A 275 -5.77 -1.32 -33.58
N ASN A 276 -6.80 -2.16 -33.72
CA ASN A 276 -6.74 -3.36 -34.55
C ASN A 276 -6.66 -3.03 -36.06
N ALA A 277 -7.38 -2.00 -36.51
CA ALA A 277 -7.36 -1.56 -37.91
C ALA A 277 -5.99 -1.00 -38.34
N VAL A 278 -5.19 -0.44 -37.42
CA VAL A 278 -3.83 0.07 -37.70
C VAL A 278 -2.78 -1.04 -37.70
N ARG A 279 -3.07 -2.17 -37.04
CA ARG A 279 -2.16 -3.33 -36.95
C ARG A 279 -2.28 -4.30 -38.13
N HIS A 280 -3.20 -4.07 -39.08
CA HIS A 280 -3.42 -4.87 -40.28
C HIS A 280 -3.14 -4.04 -41.53
#